data_AF-Q2LEV0-F1
#
_entry.id   AF-Q2LEV0-F1
#
_cell.length_a   1.000
_cell.length_b   1.000
_cell.length_c   1.000
_cell.angle_alpha   90.00
_cell.angle_beta   90.00
_cell.angle_gamma   90.00
#
_symmetry.space_group_name_H-M   'P 1'
#
loop_
_entity.id
_entity.type
_entity.pdbx_description
1 polymer ?
#
loop_
_entity_poly.entity_id
_entity_poly.type
_entity_poly.pdbx_seq_one_letter_code
_entity_poly.pdbx_strand_id
1 'polypeptide(L)'
;MPKGTPEEGEEKLRDKLIRKLTGRAPGAIEREQKKSLPDRLKWLEKKHKGSDKDAAKAAGISLTTWRRWRSGKQKPKADSIGKLDKATRDALVPKGRRKRISESTNKGGGTYATAPTGGAQMSAWITISSDSRPRDLNLGGNLPPGRLDQVVNAYVEKGEDAAVEELKKAIGEYLHVDPDVIHIHDVTGLDWGRSGSEGLRRRPGRGRTDEQGEIF
;
A
#
# COMPACT_ATOMS: atom_id res chain seq x y z
N MET A 1 15.56 1.55 15.54
CA MET A 1 16.70 1.04 14.77
C MET A 1 16.45 -0.41 14.37
N PRO A 2 16.71 -0.78 13.11
CA PRO A 2 16.65 -2.17 12.62
C PRO A 2 17.58 -3.08 13.45
N LYS A 3 17.15 -4.32 13.70
CA LYS A 3 17.82 -5.25 14.64
C LYS A 3 18.56 -6.41 13.95
N GLY A 4 18.42 -6.55 12.62
CA GLY A 4 18.98 -7.66 11.84
C GLY A 4 20.30 -7.34 11.12
N THR A 5 20.98 -8.40 10.67
CA THR A 5 22.13 -8.35 9.76
C THR A 5 21.67 -8.18 8.29
N PRO A 6 22.54 -7.71 7.37
CA PRO A 6 22.17 -7.33 5.99
C PRO A 6 21.68 -8.48 5.10
N GLU A 7 21.86 -9.75 5.46
CA GLU A 7 21.77 -10.88 4.51
C GLU A 7 20.35 -11.25 4.04
N GLU A 8 19.28 -10.72 4.64
CA GLU A 8 17.88 -11.08 4.30
C GLU A 8 17.02 -9.88 3.84
N GLY A 9 17.56 -8.99 3.00
CA GLY A 9 17.03 -7.63 2.84
C GLY A 9 15.81 -7.43 1.94
N GLU A 10 15.82 -8.00 0.73
CA GLU A 10 14.94 -7.56 -0.35
C GLU A 10 13.53 -8.16 -0.26
N GLU A 11 13.43 -9.43 0.10
CA GLU A 11 12.14 -10.10 0.38
C GLU A 11 11.39 -9.40 1.53
N LYS A 12 12.14 -8.91 2.54
CA LYS A 12 11.57 -8.12 3.64
C LYS A 12 11.04 -6.77 3.15
N LEU A 13 11.72 -6.08 2.22
CA LEU A 13 11.21 -4.83 1.66
C LEU A 13 9.89 -5.06 0.90
N ARG A 14 9.86 -6.06 0.01
CA ARG A 14 8.64 -6.44 -0.73
C ARG A 14 7.49 -6.69 0.23
N ASP A 15 7.66 -7.57 1.19
CA ASP A 15 6.62 -7.96 2.14
C ASP A 15 6.09 -6.79 2.96
N LYS A 16 6.99 -5.93 3.46
CA LYS A 16 6.62 -4.75 4.24
C LYS A 16 5.87 -3.75 3.38
N LEU A 17 6.33 -3.52 2.15
CA LEU A 17 5.67 -2.63 1.20
C LEU A 17 4.24 -3.12 0.90
N ILE A 18 4.08 -4.39 0.51
CA ILE A 18 2.77 -4.94 0.17
C ILE A 18 1.83 -4.93 1.37
N ARG A 19 2.33 -5.27 2.56
CA ARG A 19 1.55 -5.18 3.79
C ARG A 19 1.12 -3.75 4.10
N LYS A 20 1.95 -2.75 3.81
CA LYS A 20 1.62 -1.34 4.03
C LYS A 20 0.76 -0.73 2.93
N LEU A 21 0.83 -1.21 1.68
CA LEU A 21 -0.04 -0.79 0.59
C LEU A 21 -1.45 -1.39 0.74
N THR A 22 -1.53 -2.69 1.03
CA THR A 22 -2.81 -3.44 0.96
C THR A 22 -3.44 -3.70 2.33
N GLY A 23 -2.66 -3.61 3.41
CA GLY A 23 -3.07 -4.08 4.73
C GLY A 23 -3.16 -5.61 4.85
N ARG A 24 -2.60 -6.37 3.89
CA ARG A 24 -2.66 -7.84 3.85
C ARG A 24 -1.27 -8.47 3.94
N ALA A 25 -1.22 -9.77 4.18
CA ALA A 25 0.01 -10.53 4.06
C ALA A 25 0.48 -10.56 2.59
N PRO A 26 1.80 -10.65 2.34
CA PRO A 26 2.35 -10.92 1.01
C PRO A 26 1.73 -12.17 0.37
N GLY A 27 1.76 -12.23 -0.97
CA GLY A 27 1.09 -13.28 -1.75
C GLY A 27 -0.44 -13.22 -1.71
N ALA A 28 -1.04 -12.14 -1.20
CA ALA A 28 -2.49 -11.95 -1.26
C ALA A 28 -3.00 -11.91 -2.70
N ILE A 29 -2.25 -11.30 -3.62
CA ILE A 29 -2.60 -11.29 -5.04
C ILE A 29 -2.57 -12.70 -5.62
N GLU A 30 -1.48 -13.44 -5.41
CA GLU A 30 -1.30 -14.80 -5.93
C GLU A 30 -2.42 -15.72 -5.45
N ARG A 31 -2.84 -15.60 -4.19
CA ARG A 31 -4.00 -16.32 -3.64
C ARG A 31 -5.30 -15.97 -4.36
N GLU A 32 -5.51 -14.71 -4.73
CA GLU A 32 -6.69 -14.30 -5.50
C GLU A 32 -6.59 -14.73 -6.96
N GLN A 33 -5.40 -14.71 -7.57
CA GLN A 33 -5.17 -15.11 -8.96
C GLN A 33 -5.32 -16.61 -9.17
N LYS A 34 -4.94 -17.44 -8.18
CA LYS A 34 -5.10 -18.90 -8.19
C LYS A 34 -6.56 -19.36 -8.06
N LYS A 35 -7.49 -18.47 -7.69
CA LYS A 35 -8.91 -18.81 -7.61
C LYS A 35 -9.52 -18.99 -9.00
N SER A 36 -10.62 -19.75 -9.03
CA SER A 36 -11.42 -19.88 -10.24
C SER A 36 -11.92 -18.50 -10.71
N LEU A 37 -12.10 -18.33 -12.03
CA LEU A 37 -12.63 -17.09 -12.58
C LEU A 37 -13.97 -16.66 -11.93
N PRO A 38 -14.97 -17.56 -11.75
CA PRO A 38 -16.20 -17.19 -11.04
C PRO A 38 -15.97 -16.64 -9.63
N ASP A 39 -15.06 -17.24 -8.86
CA ASP A 39 -14.75 -16.79 -7.50
C ASP A 39 -14.09 -15.42 -7.49
N ARG A 40 -13.19 -15.17 -8.44
CA ARG A 40 -12.53 -13.87 -8.62
C ARG A 40 -13.54 -12.77 -8.96
N LEU A 41 -14.46 -13.04 -9.88
CA LEU A 41 -15.52 -12.10 -10.25
C LEU A 41 -16.45 -11.82 -9.06
N LYS A 42 -16.89 -12.86 -8.35
CA LYS A 42 -17.73 -12.74 -7.14
C LYS A 42 -17.04 -11.96 -6.03
N TRP A 43 -15.73 -12.17 -5.85
CA TRP A 43 -14.94 -11.41 -4.88
C TRP A 43 -14.87 -9.93 -5.25
N LEU A 44 -14.63 -9.60 -6.51
CA LEU A 44 -14.56 -8.21 -6.97
C LEU A 44 -15.94 -7.54 -6.85
N GLU A 45 -17.01 -8.22 -7.23
CA GLU A 45 -18.39 -7.76 -7.00
C GLU A 45 -18.64 -7.42 -5.52
N LYS A 46 -18.21 -8.28 -4.59
CA LYS A 46 -18.30 -8.02 -3.15
C LYS A 46 -17.52 -6.76 -2.73
N LYS A 47 -16.36 -6.49 -3.34
CA LYS A 47 -15.59 -5.25 -3.10
C LYS A 47 -16.32 -4.01 -3.59
N HIS A 48 -17.13 -4.16 -4.62
CA HIS A 48 -18.00 -3.11 -5.16
C HIS A 48 -19.45 -3.21 -4.67
N LYS A 49 -19.64 -3.67 -3.42
CA LYS A 49 -20.96 -3.72 -2.73
C LYS A 49 -22.04 -4.53 -3.47
N GLY A 50 -21.67 -5.57 -4.20
CA GLY A 50 -22.63 -6.38 -4.95
C GLY A 50 -22.97 -5.84 -6.35
N SER A 51 -22.33 -4.76 -6.80
CA SER A 51 -22.64 -4.13 -8.08
C SER A 51 -21.80 -4.70 -9.21
N ASP A 52 -22.43 -5.53 -10.07
CA ASP A 52 -21.84 -6.00 -11.32
C ASP A 52 -21.36 -4.84 -12.21
N LYS A 53 -22.14 -3.76 -12.26
CA LYS A 53 -21.82 -2.58 -13.08
C LYS A 53 -20.53 -1.91 -12.62
N ASP A 54 -20.39 -1.72 -11.30
CA ASP A 54 -19.20 -1.08 -10.74
C ASP A 54 -17.97 -1.99 -10.79
N ALA A 55 -18.14 -3.30 -10.58
CA ALA A 55 -17.07 -4.27 -10.72
C ALA A 55 -16.57 -4.37 -12.17
N ALA A 56 -17.48 -4.41 -13.15
CA ALA A 56 -17.14 -4.39 -14.57
C ALA A 56 -16.42 -3.09 -14.96
N LYS A 57 -16.91 -1.95 -14.47
CA LYS A 57 -16.27 -0.64 -14.69
C LYS A 57 -14.86 -0.59 -14.10
N ALA A 58 -14.68 -1.07 -12.87
CA ALA A 58 -13.36 -1.15 -12.23
C ALA A 58 -12.40 -2.08 -12.98
N ALA A 59 -12.92 -3.19 -13.54
CA ALA A 59 -12.19 -4.10 -14.41
C ALA A 59 -11.98 -3.60 -15.84
N GLY A 60 -12.49 -2.42 -16.21
CA GLY A 60 -12.32 -1.88 -17.57
C GLY A 60 -12.91 -2.76 -18.67
N ILE A 61 -14.00 -3.48 -18.36
CA ILE A 61 -14.74 -4.34 -19.30
C ILE A 61 -16.23 -4.01 -19.30
N SER A 62 -16.91 -4.33 -20.40
CA SER A 62 -18.35 -4.08 -20.51
C SER A 62 -19.14 -4.94 -19.52
N LEU A 63 -20.29 -4.43 -19.04
CA LEU A 63 -21.21 -5.19 -18.18
C LEU A 63 -21.68 -6.49 -18.85
N THR A 64 -21.89 -6.46 -20.17
CA THR A 64 -22.27 -7.64 -20.94
C THR A 64 -21.17 -8.70 -20.92
N THR A 65 -19.91 -8.29 -21.12
CA THR A 65 -18.75 -9.19 -21.05
C THR A 65 -18.61 -9.79 -19.65
N TRP A 66 -18.73 -8.96 -18.61
CA TRP A 66 -18.70 -9.39 -17.21
C TRP A 66 -19.73 -10.50 -16.92
N ARG A 67 -20.99 -10.27 -17.31
CA ARG A 67 -22.08 -11.25 -17.13
C ARG A 67 -21.84 -12.54 -17.90
N ARG A 68 -21.30 -12.47 -19.13
CA ARG A 68 -20.96 -13.66 -19.92
C ARG A 68 -19.85 -14.49 -19.29
N TRP A 69 -18.84 -13.85 -18.70
CA TRP A 69 -17.79 -14.57 -17.96
C TRP A 69 -18.35 -15.22 -16.70
N ARG A 70 -19.17 -14.48 -15.94
CA ARG A 70 -19.83 -14.99 -14.73
C ARG A 70 -20.72 -16.21 -15.02
N SER A 71 -21.44 -16.20 -16.13
CA SER A 71 -22.29 -17.31 -16.55
C SER A 71 -21.53 -18.42 -17.30
N GLY A 72 -20.21 -18.34 -17.43
CA GLY A 72 -19.39 -19.31 -18.17
C GLY A 72 -19.64 -19.33 -19.69
N LYS A 73 -20.42 -18.40 -20.24
CA LYS A 73 -20.77 -18.34 -21.67
C LYS A 73 -19.61 -17.86 -22.54
N GLN A 74 -18.61 -17.24 -21.94
CA GLN A 74 -17.42 -16.74 -22.64
C GLN A 74 -16.20 -16.83 -21.73
N LYS A 75 -15.08 -17.34 -22.27
CA LYS A 75 -13.79 -17.30 -21.59
C LYS A 75 -13.08 -15.95 -21.83
N PRO A 76 -12.37 -15.39 -20.82
CA PRO A 76 -11.61 -14.16 -20.98
C PRO A 76 -10.40 -14.39 -21.90
N LYS A 77 -10.08 -13.37 -22.72
CA LYS A 77 -8.80 -13.32 -23.47
C LYS A 77 -7.67 -12.87 -22.53
N ALA A 78 -6.42 -13.15 -22.91
CA ALA A 78 -5.23 -12.78 -22.11
C ALA A 78 -5.25 -11.31 -21.64
N ASP A 79 -5.45 -10.36 -22.55
CA ASP A 79 -5.53 -8.93 -22.22
C ASP A 79 -6.64 -8.62 -21.19
N SER A 80 -7.75 -9.35 -21.28
CA SER A 80 -8.89 -9.15 -20.39
C SER A 80 -8.64 -9.76 -19.00
N ILE A 81 -7.82 -10.82 -18.91
CA ILE A 81 -7.31 -11.34 -17.64
C ILE A 81 -6.37 -10.31 -17.00
N GLY A 82 -5.46 -9.71 -17.77
CA GLY A 82 -4.58 -8.65 -17.27
C GLY A 82 -5.35 -7.46 -16.67
N LYS A 83 -6.46 -7.06 -17.31
CA LYS A 83 -7.38 -6.05 -16.75
C LYS A 83 -8.03 -6.49 -15.44
N LEU A 84 -8.46 -7.76 -15.35
CA LEU A 84 -9.01 -8.32 -14.12
C LEU A 84 -7.96 -8.39 -13.00
N ASP A 85 -6.71 -8.74 -13.32
CA ASP A 85 -5.59 -8.74 -12.38
C ASP A 85 -5.31 -7.34 -11.85
N LYS A 86 -5.28 -6.33 -12.74
CA LYS A 86 -5.15 -4.93 -12.37
C LYS A 86 -6.27 -4.47 -11.43
N ALA A 87 -7.52 -4.78 -11.75
CA ALA A 87 -8.65 -4.43 -10.89
C ALA A 87 -8.64 -5.18 -9.55
N THR A 88 -8.17 -6.43 -9.54
CA THR A 88 -7.98 -7.20 -8.31
C THR A 88 -6.96 -6.52 -7.40
N ARG A 89 -5.82 -6.10 -7.96
CA ARG A 89 -4.77 -5.37 -7.25
C ARG A 89 -5.26 -4.03 -6.73
N ASP A 90 -5.98 -3.26 -7.55
CA ASP A 90 -6.58 -2.01 -7.11
C ASP A 90 -7.56 -2.21 -5.93
N ALA A 91 -8.45 -3.20 -6.02
CA ALA A 91 -9.42 -3.49 -4.97
C ALA A 91 -8.80 -4.03 -3.66
N LEU A 92 -7.52 -4.44 -3.69
CA LEU A 92 -6.76 -4.78 -2.49
C LEU A 92 -6.23 -3.54 -1.76
N VAL A 93 -6.03 -2.41 -2.45
CA VAL A 93 -5.61 -1.15 -1.84
C VAL A 93 -6.80 -0.55 -1.07
N PRO A 94 -6.70 -0.34 0.26
CA PRO A 94 -7.81 0.20 1.04
C PRO A 94 -8.24 1.59 0.57
N LYS A 95 -9.54 1.88 0.69
CA LYS A 95 -10.08 3.22 0.40
C LYS A 95 -9.35 4.28 1.23
N GLY A 96 -8.99 5.40 0.60
CA GLY A 96 -8.23 6.48 1.23
C GLY A 96 -6.72 6.22 1.36
N ARG A 97 -6.23 4.99 1.12
CA ARG A 97 -4.78 4.70 1.15
C ARG A 97 -4.04 5.43 0.04
N ARG A 98 -4.57 5.41 -1.19
CA ARG A 98 -4.03 6.19 -2.32
C ARG A 98 -3.89 7.67 -1.97
N LYS A 99 -4.98 8.28 -1.48
CA LYS A 99 -4.99 9.68 -1.04
C LYS A 99 -3.93 9.96 0.04
N ARG A 100 -3.81 9.06 1.03
CA ARG A 100 -2.80 9.18 2.08
C ARG A 100 -1.38 9.12 1.54
N ILE A 101 -1.10 8.20 0.62
CA ILE A 101 0.22 8.07 -0.02
C ILE A 101 0.53 9.32 -0.86
N SER A 102 -0.43 9.81 -1.62
CA SER A 102 -0.31 11.07 -2.37
C SER A 102 0.04 12.24 -1.44
N GLU A 103 -0.75 12.41 -0.36
CA GLU A 103 -0.55 13.45 0.65
C GLU A 103 0.75 13.28 1.46
N SER A 104 1.32 12.08 1.49
CA SER A 104 2.53 11.80 2.26
C SER A 104 3.76 12.51 1.71
N THR A 105 3.77 12.85 0.41
CA THR A 105 4.84 13.67 -0.19
C THR A 105 4.69 15.17 0.09
N ASN A 106 3.48 15.61 0.48
CA ASN A 106 3.19 17.02 0.72
C ASN A 106 3.46 17.45 2.18
N LYS A 107 3.97 16.55 3.03
CA LYS A 107 4.18 16.80 4.45
C LYS A 107 5.57 16.31 4.86
N GLY A 108 6.37 17.18 5.46
CA GLY A 108 7.58 16.76 6.16
C GLY A 108 7.21 16.02 7.45
N GLY A 109 7.83 14.87 7.70
CA GLY A 109 7.82 14.28 9.04
C GLY A 109 8.64 15.14 9.99
N GLY A 110 8.13 15.43 11.19
CA GLY A 110 8.96 16.04 12.22
C GLY A 110 10.03 15.04 12.67
N THR A 111 11.30 15.38 12.48
CA THR A 111 12.47 14.53 12.81
C THR A 111 12.56 14.14 14.29
N TYR A 112 11.80 14.82 15.17
CA TYR A 112 11.82 14.66 16.63
C TYR A 112 10.45 14.33 17.25
N ALA A 113 9.42 14.07 16.44
CA ALA A 113 8.10 13.75 16.98
C ALA A 113 7.99 12.24 17.31
N THR A 114 7.68 11.92 18.57
CA THR A 114 7.39 10.54 19.07
C THR A 114 6.25 9.85 18.33
N ALA A 115 5.44 10.61 17.60
CA ALA A 115 4.53 10.11 16.59
C ALA A 115 4.76 10.93 15.31
N PRO A 116 5.08 10.31 14.16
CA PRO A 116 5.32 11.03 12.93
C PRO A 116 4.07 11.79 12.50
N THR A 117 4.16 13.11 12.57
CA THR A 117 3.05 14.04 12.38
C THR A 117 2.71 14.30 10.90
N GLY A 118 3.51 13.79 9.97
CA GLY A 118 3.24 13.86 8.54
C GLY A 118 4.26 13.07 7.72
N GLY A 119 3.85 12.63 6.54
CA GLY A 119 4.76 12.14 5.51
C GLY A 119 5.15 10.67 5.55
N ALA A 120 5.68 10.20 4.42
CA ALA A 120 6.18 8.85 4.28
C ALA A 120 7.53 8.70 4.98
N GLN A 121 7.70 7.62 5.73
CA GLN A 121 8.97 7.34 6.42
C GLN A 121 9.25 5.84 6.46
N MET A 122 10.52 5.51 6.66
CA MET A 122 10.95 4.15 6.99
C MET A 122 12.32 4.17 7.66
N SER A 123 12.65 3.09 8.35
CA SER A 123 14.00 2.81 8.84
C SER A 123 14.51 1.58 8.12
N ALA A 124 15.71 1.63 7.54
CA ALA A 124 16.28 0.49 6.83
C ALA A 124 17.80 0.48 6.96
N TRP A 125 18.42 -0.68 6.81
CA TRP A 125 19.84 -0.77 6.48
C TRP A 125 20.00 -0.49 5.00
N ILE A 126 20.83 0.48 4.66
CA ILE A 126 21.06 0.86 3.28
C ILE A 126 22.54 0.71 2.99
N THR A 127 22.84 -0.12 1.98
CA THR A 127 24.17 -0.30 1.43
C THR A 127 24.28 0.49 0.14
N ILE A 128 25.24 1.41 0.08
CA ILE A 128 25.59 2.17 -1.13
C ILE A 128 27.07 1.90 -1.39
N SER A 129 27.38 1.22 -2.49
CA SER A 129 28.73 0.71 -2.75
C SER A 129 29.22 -0.16 -1.59
N SER A 130 30.17 0.31 -0.77
CA SER A 130 30.69 -0.39 0.42
C SER A 130 30.19 0.15 1.77
N ASP A 131 29.47 1.27 1.79
CA ASP A 131 28.92 1.87 3.02
C ASP A 131 27.56 1.25 3.35
N SER A 132 27.52 0.39 4.38
CA SER A 132 26.29 -0.19 4.91
C SER A 132 26.00 0.34 6.31
N ARG A 133 24.88 1.05 6.46
CA ARG A 133 24.47 1.61 7.76
C ARG A 133 22.96 1.72 7.89
N PRO A 134 22.43 1.71 9.13
CA PRO A 134 21.03 2.01 9.37
C PRO A 134 20.76 3.48 9.01
N ARG A 135 19.67 3.72 8.29
CA ARG A 135 19.19 5.05 7.93
C ARG A 135 17.71 5.17 8.26
N ASP A 136 17.34 6.28 8.87
CA ASP A 136 15.96 6.72 9.01
C ASP A 136 15.65 7.66 7.84
N LEU A 137 14.77 7.22 6.94
CA LEU A 137 14.37 7.95 5.76
C LEU A 137 13.05 8.68 6.04
N ASN A 138 13.06 10.00 5.90
CA ASN A 138 11.87 10.84 5.91
C ASN A 138 11.55 11.24 4.47
N LEU A 139 10.98 10.29 3.72
CA LEU A 139 10.70 10.44 2.29
C LEU A 139 9.64 11.50 1.98
N GLY A 140 8.83 11.91 2.96
CA GLY A 140 7.66 12.76 2.74
C GLY A 140 7.94 14.08 2.02
N GLY A 141 8.08 15.18 2.76
CA GLY A 141 8.31 16.51 2.18
C GLY A 141 9.61 16.69 1.39
N ASN A 142 10.44 15.64 1.29
CA ASN A 142 11.72 15.65 0.57
C ASN A 142 11.62 15.04 -0.84
N LEU A 143 10.47 14.46 -1.20
CA LEU A 143 10.19 14.00 -2.56
C LEU A 143 9.24 14.96 -3.28
N PRO A 144 9.27 15.00 -4.63
CA PRO A 144 8.30 15.76 -5.40
C PRO A 144 6.85 15.36 -5.06
N PRO A 145 5.89 16.31 -5.06
CA PRO A 145 4.48 16.02 -4.84
C PRO A 145 3.96 14.91 -5.76
N GLY A 146 3.29 13.91 -5.17
CA GLY A 146 2.73 12.77 -5.87
C GLY A 146 3.76 11.71 -6.30
N ARG A 147 5.06 11.85 -5.98
CA ARG A 147 6.07 10.85 -6.37
C ARG A 147 5.74 9.44 -5.90
N LEU A 148 5.23 9.31 -4.68
CA LEU A 148 4.83 8.02 -4.11
C LEU A 148 3.52 7.47 -4.69
N ASP A 149 2.75 8.25 -5.44
CA ASP A 149 1.62 7.71 -6.21
C ASP A 149 2.11 6.76 -7.31
N GLN A 150 3.32 6.98 -7.83
CA GLN A 150 3.94 6.10 -8.81
C GLN A 150 4.20 4.71 -8.24
N VAL A 151 4.50 4.57 -6.94
CA VAL A 151 4.65 3.27 -6.25
C VAL A 151 3.32 2.51 -6.27
N VAL A 152 2.22 3.20 -5.96
CA VAL A 152 0.88 2.58 -5.97
C VAL A 152 0.44 2.25 -7.39
N ASN A 153 0.71 3.14 -8.34
CA ASN A 153 0.39 2.91 -9.74
C ASN A 153 1.20 1.73 -10.29
N ALA A 154 2.50 1.63 -9.99
CA ALA A 154 3.32 0.49 -10.37
C ALA A 154 2.79 -0.83 -9.78
N TYR A 155 2.37 -0.82 -8.51
CA TYR A 155 1.68 -1.96 -7.88
C TYR A 155 0.43 -2.38 -8.67
N VAL A 156 -0.42 -1.43 -9.03
CA VAL A 156 -1.71 -1.68 -9.68
C VAL A 156 -1.54 -2.06 -11.15
N GLU A 157 -0.57 -1.50 -11.86
CA GLU A 157 -0.31 -1.76 -13.28
C GLU A 157 0.51 -3.05 -13.48
N LYS A 158 1.64 -3.17 -12.79
CA LYS A 158 2.67 -4.20 -13.07
C LYS A 158 2.91 -5.21 -11.95
N GLY A 159 2.55 -4.90 -10.70
CA GLY A 159 2.54 -5.88 -9.60
C GLY A 159 3.53 -5.52 -8.50
N GLU A 160 3.82 -6.50 -7.64
CA GLU A 160 4.58 -6.27 -6.41
C GLU A 160 6.01 -5.81 -6.69
N ASP A 161 6.71 -6.47 -7.61
CA ASP A 161 8.11 -6.16 -7.93
C ASP A 161 8.25 -4.75 -8.53
N ALA A 162 7.35 -4.36 -9.43
CA ALA A 162 7.35 -3.02 -9.99
C ALA A 162 7.11 -1.93 -8.93
N ALA A 163 6.35 -2.24 -7.87
CA ALA A 163 6.15 -1.32 -6.75
C ALA A 163 7.43 -1.18 -5.91
N VAL A 164 8.15 -2.29 -5.70
CA VAL A 164 9.45 -2.29 -5.00
C VAL A 164 10.46 -1.46 -5.79
N GLU A 165 10.57 -1.68 -7.09
CA GLU A 165 11.44 -0.93 -7.97
C GLU A 165 11.13 0.57 -7.96
N GLU A 166 9.85 0.96 -8.00
CA GLU A 166 9.50 2.38 -7.88
C GLU A 166 9.79 2.98 -6.50
N LEU A 167 9.71 2.18 -5.44
CA LEU A 167 10.11 2.64 -4.11
C LEU A 167 11.63 2.81 -4.02
N LYS A 168 12.42 1.91 -4.61
CA LYS A 168 13.89 2.06 -4.69
C LYS A 168 14.27 3.34 -5.43
N LYS A 169 13.62 3.63 -6.56
CA LYS A 169 13.83 4.88 -7.30
C LYS A 169 13.50 6.11 -6.47
N ALA A 170 12.37 6.10 -5.75
CA ALA A 170 12.04 7.20 -4.83
C ALA A 170 13.09 7.36 -3.72
N ILE A 171 13.65 6.27 -3.20
CA ILE A 171 14.73 6.33 -2.19
C ILE A 171 16.04 6.83 -2.82
N GLY A 172 16.37 6.42 -4.03
CA GLY A 172 17.53 6.93 -4.77
C GLY A 172 17.44 8.43 -5.06
N GLU A 173 16.27 8.90 -5.48
CA GLU A 173 15.99 10.34 -5.62
C GLU A 173 16.19 11.09 -4.31
N TYR A 174 15.70 10.56 -3.18
CA TYR A 174 15.87 11.14 -1.85
C TYR A 174 17.34 11.17 -1.39
N LEU A 175 18.11 10.12 -1.69
CA LEU A 175 19.52 10.01 -1.31
C LEU A 175 20.47 10.67 -2.31
N HIS A 176 19.96 11.13 -3.46
CA HIS A 176 20.74 11.58 -4.62
C HIS A 176 21.74 10.54 -5.11
N VAL A 177 21.29 9.28 -5.19
CA VAL A 177 22.09 8.12 -5.61
C VAL A 177 21.30 7.32 -6.65
N ASP A 178 22.01 6.70 -7.58
CA ASP A 178 21.40 5.81 -8.58
C ASP A 178 20.67 4.65 -7.88
N PRO A 179 19.38 4.37 -8.19
CA PRO A 179 18.65 3.25 -7.60
C PRO A 179 19.34 1.89 -7.77
N ASP A 180 20.12 1.70 -8.84
CA ASP A 180 20.76 0.41 -9.14
C ASP A 180 21.94 0.10 -8.20
N VAL A 181 22.49 1.12 -7.51
CA VAL A 181 23.60 0.95 -6.55
C VAL A 181 23.12 0.91 -5.09
N ILE A 182 21.81 0.94 -4.85
CA ILE A 182 21.20 0.95 -3.53
C ILE A 182 20.66 -0.43 -3.20
N HIS A 183 21.20 -1.04 -2.14
CA HIS A 183 20.63 -2.25 -1.57
C HIS A 183 19.95 -1.91 -0.25
N ILE A 184 18.68 -2.28 -0.12
CA ILE A 184 17.83 -1.96 1.03
C ILE A 184 17.56 -3.24 1.80
N HIS A 185 17.90 -3.23 3.08
CA HIS A 185 17.81 -4.37 3.99
C HIS A 185 17.04 -4.00 5.27
N ASP A 186 16.45 -5.01 5.92
CA ASP A 186 15.76 -4.93 7.22
C ASP A 186 14.85 -3.70 7.38
N VAL A 187 13.87 -3.56 6.48
CA VAL A 187 12.94 -2.43 6.48
C VAL A 187 11.98 -2.52 7.67
N THR A 188 12.01 -1.50 8.49
CA THR A 188 11.13 -1.31 9.66
C THR A 188 10.47 0.06 9.59
N GLY A 189 9.42 0.28 10.37
CA GLY A 189 8.80 1.60 10.49
C GLY A 189 8.14 2.16 9.22
N LEU A 190 8.03 1.41 8.12
CA LEU A 190 7.40 1.90 6.88
C LEU A 190 5.99 2.43 7.17
N ASP A 191 5.78 3.73 6.98
CA ASP A 191 4.50 4.40 7.21
C ASP A 191 4.28 5.49 6.16
N TRP A 192 3.02 5.75 5.82
CA TRP A 192 2.61 6.78 4.85
C TRP A 192 2.11 8.06 5.56
N GLY A 193 2.24 8.13 6.89
CA GLY A 193 1.75 9.23 7.71
C GLY A 193 0.24 9.17 7.94
N ARG A 194 -0.27 9.97 8.88
CA ARG A 194 -1.72 10.11 9.09
C ARG A 194 -2.30 11.10 8.08
N SER A 195 -3.38 10.69 7.39
CA SER A 195 -4.21 11.63 6.62
C SER A 195 -4.86 12.61 7.59
N GLY A 196 -4.76 13.92 7.32
CA GLY A 196 -5.18 14.98 8.24
C GLY A 196 -6.66 14.92 8.66
N SER A 197 -7.50 14.18 7.93
CA SER A 197 -8.93 14.02 8.21
C SER A 197 -9.27 12.93 9.24
N GLU A 198 -8.32 12.09 9.67
CA GLU A 198 -8.59 10.97 10.59
C GLU A 198 -8.29 11.30 12.07
N GLY A 199 -7.76 12.50 12.35
CA GLY A 199 -7.26 12.92 13.65
C GLY A 199 -8.28 13.53 14.63
N LEU A 200 -9.55 13.67 14.26
CA LEU A 200 -10.56 14.36 15.08
C LEU A 200 -11.80 13.54 15.43
N ARG A 201 -11.73 12.20 15.34
CA ARG A 201 -12.66 11.37 16.10
C ARG A 201 -12.17 11.30 17.55
N ARG A 202 -12.47 12.37 18.31
CA ARG A 202 -12.43 12.35 19.77
C ARG A 202 -13.13 11.06 20.20
N ARG A 203 -12.41 10.15 20.86
CA ARG A 203 -13.05 9.07 21.59
C ARG A 203 -14.12 9.72 22.47
N PRO A 204 -15.40 9.30 22.44
CA PRO A 204 -16.34 9.76 23.44
C PRO A 204 -15.72 9.43 24.80
N GLY A 205 -15.55 10.46 25.63
CA GLY A 205 -14.96 10.33 26.95
C GLY A 205 -15.69 9.21 27.68
N ARG A 206 -14.92 8.25 28.19
CA ARG A 206 -15.43 7.29 29.18
C ARG A 206 -15.96 8.16 30.32
N GLY A 207 -17.28 8.20 30.49
CA GLY A 207 -17.89 8.84 31.64
C GLY A 207 -17.25 8.27 32.89
N ARG A 208 -16.71 9.15 33.74
CA ARG A 208 -16.47 8.82 35.13
C ARG A 208 -17.84 8.51 35.71
N THR A 209 -18.07 7.27 36.09
CA THR A 209 -19.06 6.95 37.12
C THR A 209 -18.44 7.36 38.44
N ASP A 210 -19.02 8.39 39.01
CA ASP A 210 -18.90 8.83 40.39
C ASP A 210 -19.43 7.71 41.30
N GLU A 211 -18.49 7.04 41.98
CA GLU A 211 -18.78 6.29 43.20
C GLU A 211 -19.10 7.29 44.30
N GLN A 212 -20.37 7.63 44.44
CA GLN A 212 -20.97 8.06 45.70
C GLN A 212 -22.48 7.91 45.57
N GLY A 213 -22.93 6.71 45.93
CA GLY A 213 -24.32 6.52 46.26
C GLY A 213 -24.64 7.31 47.52
N GLU A 214 -25.73 8.04 47.49
CA GLU A 214 -26.66 8.10 48.61
C GLU A 214 -28.04 8.52 48.09
N ILE A 215 -29.02 7.72 48.49
CA ILE A 215 -30.45 7.98 48.33
C ILE A 215 -30.85 8.84 49.53
N PHE A 216 -31.28 10.07 49.29
CA PHE A 216 -32.39 10.74 49.99
C PHE A 216 -32.98 11.82 49.07
#